data_AF-F0Y6C8-F1
#
_entry.id   AF-F0Y6C8-F1
#
_cell.length_a   1.000
_cell.length_b   1.000
_cell.length_c   1.000
_cell.angle_alpha   90.00
_cell.angle_beta   90.00
_cell.angle_gamma   90.00
#
_symmetry.space_group_name_H-M   'P 1'
#
loop_
_entity.id
_entity.type
_entity.pdbx_description
1 polymer ?
#
loop_
_entity_poly.entity_id
_entity_poly.type
_entity_poly.pdbx_seq_one_letter_code
_entity_poly.pdbx_strand_id
1 'polypeptide(L)'
;MCGRAGLTVPPDQVAGAVRSAGCAVPATAKPAAYRTSSAKKADADSFPCVVAAPGGVDLATLGFGVKKLRCHNAFVEGWLDRKTWREAAATPRGRCSMVVTSFVEGITARRPDDAVFFILGLRVGDEFVILTTAAKRSALLGERARAKEGWGAGRYPIVADGARAAAWATADGPEAAHRLVAELDASTLSNELGLVLGANRKRSLPSPGQKTLGTFFGSPAKKEKRAGDDAGRRLGGSPREDDDAGRRLGGSPREDGRAERLAAAERRASSGAASSGGEASSASAASSSDSVACPRCTLLNAAGAATCLACDGPLPARAPQGGVIDLT
;
A
#
# COMPACT_ATOMS: atom_id res chain seq x y z
N MET A 1 -8.37 -0.90 -7.62
CA MET A 1 -7.58 0.35 -7.53
C MET A 1 -7.64 0.88 -6.12
N CYS A 2 -6.49 1.25 -5.57
CA CYS A 2 -6.34 1.70 -4.19
C CYS A 2 -7.00 3.08 -3.98
N GLY A 3 -8.32 3.09 -3.79
CA GLY A 3 -9.08 4.30 -3.49
C GLY A 3 -9.22 4.58 -2.00
N ARG A 4 -8.64 3.74 -1.12
CA ARG A 4 -8.76 3.87 0.33
C ARG A 4 -7.42 3.67 1.01
N ALA A 5 -7.00 4.65 1.79
CA ALA A 5 -5.80 4.62 2.62
C ALA A 5 -6.14 5.04 4.05
N GLY A 6 -5.43 4.49 5.03
CA GLY A 6 -5.63 4.79 6.45
C GLY A 6 -4.38 5.39 7.06
N LEU A 7 -4.58 6.38 7.92
CA LEU A 7 -3.56 6.93 8.80
C LEU A 7 -4.13 6.99 10.21
N THR A 8 -3.51 6.24 11.11
CA THR A 8 -3.93 6.13 12.52
C THR A 8 -3.17 7.06 13.45
N VAL A 9 -2.16 7.78 12.93
CA VAL A 9 -1.34 8.71 13.69
C VAL A 9 -2.05 10.07 13.79
N PRO A 10 -2.26 10.62 15.00
CA PRO A 10 -2.82 11.96 15.21
C PRO A 10 -1.98 13.09 14.59
N PRO A 11 -2.58 14.24 14.20
CA PRO A 11 -1.86 15.35 13.57
C PRO A 11 -0.69 15.91 14.39
N ASP A 12 -0.78 15.92 15.72
CA ASP A 12 0.27 16.39 16.63
C ASP A 12 1.46 15.42 16.73
N GLN A 13 1.29 14.17 16.31
CA GLN A 13 2.30 13.10 16.42
C GLN A 13 2.93 12.71 15.08
N VAL A 14 2.35 13.17 13.96
CA VAL A 14 2.73 12.72 12.61
C VAL A 14 4.16 13.05 12.24
N ALA A 15 4.68 14.23 12.60
CA ALA A 15 6.08 14.59 12.35
C ALA A 15 7.06 13.68 13.11
N GLY A 16 6.69 13.25 14.32
CA GLY A 16 7.44 12.24 15.07
C GLY A 16 7.46 10.91 14.33
N ALA A 17 6.29 10.40 13.92
CA ALA A 17 6.16 9.13 13.22
C ALA A 17 6.89 9.11 11.86
N VAL A 18 6.82 10.20 11.10
CA VAL A 18 7.51 10.36 9.81
C VAL A 18 9.03 10.33 9.98
N ARG A 19 9.57 10.98 11.01
CA ARG A 19 11.00 10.89 11.36
C ARG A 19 11.41 9.50 11.81
N SER A 20 10.61 8.84 12.64
CA SER A 20 10.83 7.44 13.04
C SER A 20 10.81 6.47 11.86
N ALA A 21 10.09 6.81 10.77
CA ALA A 21 10.09 6.06 9.53
C ALA A 21 11.29 6.38 8.59
N GLY A 22 12.23 7.21 9.03
CA GLY A 22 13.46 7.55 8.30
C GLY A 22 13.37 8.79 7.40
N CYS A 23 12.32 9.60 7.52
CA CYS A 23 12.16 10.83 6.72
C CYS A 23 12.49 12.07 7.56
N ALA A 24 13.53 12.81 7.17
CA ALA A 24 14.07 13.94 7.94
C ALA A 24 13.24 15.25 7.80
N VAL A 25 11.95 15.21 8.15
CA VAL A 25 11.11 16.42 8.25
C VAL A 25 11.45 17.22 9.52
N PRO A 26 11.26 18.56 9.54
CA PRO A 26 11.44 19.36 10.74
C PRO A 26 10.59 18.88 11.92
N ALA A 27 11.12 18.95 13.14
CA ALA A 27 10.34 18.62 14.34
C ALA A 27 9.14 19.56 14.56
N THR A 28 9.21 20.77 14.00
CA THR A 28 8.17 21.79 14.03
C THR A 28 7.13 21.63 12.91
N ALA A 29 7.32 20.67 12.00
CA ALA A 29 6.39 20.42 10.90
C ALA A 29 5.00 20.08 11.46
N LYS A 30 4.02 20.92 11.13
CA LYS A 30 2.64 20.77 11.56
C LYS A 30 1.73 20.83 10.33
N PRO A 31 1.42 19.67 9.71
CA PRO A 31 0.45 19.67 8.63
C PRO A 31 -0.90 20.16 9.16
N ALA A 32 -1.71 20.78 8.29
CA ALA A 32 -3.08 21.14 8.64
C ALA A 32 -3.88 19.91 9.07
N ALA A 33 -4.96 20.12 9.83
CA ALA A 33 -5.78 19.04 10.35
C ALA A 33 -6.23 18.07 9.24
N TYR A 34 -6.12 16.78 9.52
CA TYR A 34 -6.60 15.70 8.66
C TYR A 34 -7.37 14.68 9.48
N ARG A 35 -8.17 13.84 8.82
CA ARG A 35 -8.94 12.79 9.50
C ARG A 35 -8.09 11.55 9.72
N THR A 36 -7.87 11.19 10.97
CA THR A 36 -7.34 9.86 11.30
C THR A 36 -8.40 8.81 11.05
N SER A 37 -8.07 7.76 10.32
CA SER A 37 -9.01 6.66 10.11
C SER A 37 -8.28 5.35 9.82
N SER A 38 -8.91 4.25 10.20
CA SER A 38 -8.55 2.94 9.65
C SER A 38 -8.98 2.91 8.18
N ALA A 39 -8.20 2.24 7.32
CA ALA A 39 -8.47 2.22 5.88
C ALA A 39 -9.85 1.63 5.47
N LYS A 40 -10.55 0.93 6.38
CA LYS A 40 -11.94 0.46 6.16
C LYS A 40 -13.00 1.57 6.16
N LYS A 41 -12.73 2.70 6.83
CA LYS A 41 -13.65 3.84 7.00
C LYS A 41 -13.12 5.14 6.39
N ALA A 42 -12.07 5.03 5.57
CA ALA A 42 -11.37 6.20 5.08
C ALA A 42 -12.13 6.84 3.92
N ASP A 43 -13.00 7.79 4.26
CA ASP A 43 -13.45 8.89 3.40
C ASP A 43 -12.58 10.12 3.69
N ALA A 44 -11.26 9.90 3.71
CA ALA A 44 -10.32 10.99 3.94
C ALA A 44 -10.07 11.71 2.62
N ASP A 45 -10.60 12.92 2.51
CA ASP A 45 -10.39 13.80 1.36
C ASP A 45 -8.99 14.41 1.35
N SER A 46 -8.22 14.29 2.44
CA SER A 46 -6.91 14.91 2.58
C SER A 46 -5.97 14.08 3.44
N PHE A 47 -4.68 14.10 3.10
CA PHE A 47 -3.63 13.40 3.84
C PHE A 47 -2.42 14.31 4.08
N PRO A 48 -1.67 14.10 5.18
CA PRO A 48 -0.34 14.67 5.30
C PRO A 48 0.58 14.00 4.28
N CYS A 49 1.36 14.83 3.59
CA CYS A 49 2.29 14.42 2.55
C CYS A 49 3.66 15.04 2.81
N VAL A 50 4.71 14.27 2.58
CA VAL A 50 6.08 14.77 2.49
C VAL A 50 6.22 15.52 1.16
N VAL A 51 6.67 16.77 1.22
CA VAL A 51 6.85 17.66 0.06
C VAL A 51 8.23 18.32 0.11
N ALA A 52 8.74 18.75 -1.05
CA ALA A 52 9.98 19.50 -1.10
C ALA A 52 9.82 20.88 -0.43
N ALA A 53 10.84 21.29 0.33
CA ALA A 53 10.94 22.59 0.98
C ALA A 53 12.36 23.15 0.85
N PRO A 54 12.58 24.47 1.06
CA PRO A 54 13.92 25.02 1.12
C PRO A 54 14.76 24.28 2.17
N GLY A 55 15.88 23.68 1.76
CA GLY A 55 16.76 22.93 2.65
C GLY A 55 16.37 21.47 2.92
N GLY A 56 15.35 20.91 2.25
CA GLY A 56 15.00 19.50 2.36
C GLY A 56 13.54 19.19 2.09
N VAL A 57 12.87 18.59 3.07
CA VAL A 57 11.46 18.19 2.98
C VAL A 57 10.66 18.72 4.17
N ASP A 58 9.36 18.92 3.98
CA ASP A 58 8.40 19.32 5.02
C ASP A 58 7.10 18.51 4.88
N LEU A 59 6.14 18.75 5.78
CA LEU A 59 4.80 18.16 5.74
C LEU A 59 3.75 19.19 5.32
N ALA A 60 2.97 18.84 4.30
CA ALA A 60 1.80 19.59 3.88
C ALA A 60 0.56 18.68 3.84
N THR A 61 -0.61 19.22 4.18
CA THR A 61 -1.87 18.50 3.99
C THR A 61 -2.39 18.75 2.59
N LEU A 62 -2.52 17.70 1.79
CA LEU A 62 -2.96 17.76 0.40
C LEU A 62 -4.27 16.99 0.21
N GLY A 63 -5.10 17.46 -0.72
CA GLY A 63 -6.34 16.80 -1.13
C GLY A 63 -6.07 15.54 -1.96
N PHE A 64 -6.66 14.41 -1.60
CA PHE A 64 -6.51 13.16 -2.35
C PHE A 64 -7.49 13.11 -3.52
N GLY A 65 -6.94 12.97 -4.73
CA GLY A 65 -7.67 13.04 -5.97
C GLY A 65 -7.67 14.43 -6.59
N VAL A 66 -7.38 14.50 -7.89
CA VAL A 66 -7.46 15.74 -8.66
C VAL A 66 -8.86 15.86 -9.25
N LYS A 67 -9.69 16.71 -8.64
CA LYS A 67 -11.14 16.80 -8.94
C LYS A 67 -11.41 17.18 -10.38
N LYS A 68 -10.64 18.12 -10.91
CA LYS A 68 -10.73 18.59 -12.31
C LYS A 68 -10.52 17.46 -13.33
N LEU A 69 -9.73 16.45 -12.95
CA LEU A 69 -9.42 15.29 -13.80
C LEU A 69 -10.26 14.06 -13.44
N ARG A 70 -11.08 14.14 -12.39
CA ARG A 70 -11.84 13.02 -11.80
C ARG A 70 -10.96 11.78 -11.58
N CYS A 71 -9.73 12.02 -11.10
CA CYS A 71 -8.69 11.01 -11.08
C CYS A 71 -7.99 10.97 -9.72
N HIS A 72 -7.72 9.76 -9.21
CA HIS A 72 -7.03 9.54 -7.94
C HIS A 72 -5.70 8.78 -8.12
N ASN A 73 -5.46 8.22 -9.30
CA ASN A 73 -4.32 7.34 -9.58
C ASN A 73 -3.65 7.71 -10.91
N ALA A 74 -2.33 7.66 -10.96
CA ALA A 74 -1.55 7.62 -12.19
C ALA A 74 -0.87 6.25 -12.32
N PHE A 75 -0.86 5.70 -13.53
CA PHE A 75 -0.26 4.39 -13.82
C PHE A 75 1.17 4.60 -14.27
N VAL A 76 2.14 4.01 -13.58
CA VAL A 76 3.56 4.19 -13.91
C VAL A 76 3.89 3.75 -15.34
N GLU A 77 3.12 2.83 -15.91
CA GLU A 77 3.17 2.47 -17.32
C GLU A 77 2.62 3.64 -18.17
N GLY A 78 3.53 4.39 -18.80
CA GLY A 78 3.17 5.51 -19.69
C GLY A 78 2.69 6.78 -18.98
N TRP A 79 2.86 6.91 -17.65
CA TRP A 79 2.45 8.13 -16.94
C TRP A 79 3.02 9.42 -17.55
N LEU A 80 4.29 9.43 -17.97
CA LEU A 80 4.94 10.60 -18.56
C LEU A 80 4.43 10.94 -19.98
N ASP A 81 3.65 10.06 -20.62
CA ASP A 81 3.01 10.37 -21.90
C ASP A 81 1.90 11.42 -21.72
N ARG A 82 1.31 11.49 -20.52
CA ARG A 82 0.32 12.52 -20.19
C ARG A 82 1.02 13.81 -19.76
N LYS A 83 0.78 14.88 -20.51
CA LYS A 83 1.34 16.23 -20.27
C LYS A 83 1.25 16.64 -18.79
N THR A 84 0.08 16.49 -18.17
CA THR A 84 -0.14 16.85 -16.76
C THR A 84 0.81 16.15 -15.79
N TRP A 85 1.05 14.84 -15.98
CA TRP A 85 1.92 14.07 -15.10
C TRP A 85 3.39 14.34 -15.36
N ARG A 86 3.75 14.57 -16.63
CA ARG A 86 5.09 15.00 -17.01
C ARG A 86 5.45 16.34 -16.36
N GLU A 87 4.55 17.32 -16.42
CA GLU A 87 4.75 18.65 -15.82
C GLU A 87 4.85 18.57 -14.29
N ALA A 88 3.99 17.76 -13.65
CA ALA A 88 4.08 17.53 -12.20
C ALA A 88 5.40 16.83 -11.82
N ALA A 89 5.79 15.78 -12.54
CA ALA A 89 7.01 15.02 -12.26
C ALA A 89 8.30 15.83 -12.51
N ALA A 90 8.26 16.83 -13.39
CA ALA A 90 9.40 17.65 -13.75
C ALA A 90 9.89 18.59 -12.63
N THR A 91 9.08 18.84 -11.60
CA THR A 91 9.41 19.81 -10.55
C THR A 91 9.30 19.20 -9.14
N PRO A 92 10.14 19.61 -8.18
CA PRO A 92 9.97 19.23 -6.77
C PRO A 92 8.62 19.59 -6.18
N ARG A 93 8.01 20.70 -6.63
CA ARG A 93 6.68 21.12 -6.17
C ARG A 93 5.56 20.23 -6.69
N GLY A 94 5.75 19.54 -7.82
CA GLY A 94 4.75 18.64 -8.39
C GLY A 94 4.86 17.19 -7.89
N ARG A 95 5.72 16.92 -6.90
CA ARG A 95 5.90 15.60 -6.30
C ARG A 95 5.60 15.63 -4.80
N CYS A 96 5.05 14.53 -4.31
CA CYS A 96 4.78 14.35 -2.90
C CYS A 96 4.78 12.87 -2.51
N SER A 97 4.91 12.57 -1.23
CA SER A 97 4.71 11.22 -0.69
C SER A 97 3.66 11.23 0.41
N MET A 98 2.53 10.56 0.16
CA MET A 98 1.41 10.44 1.09
C MET A 98 1.80 9.56 2.28
N VAL A 99 1.58 10.07 3.49
CA VAL A 99 1.90 9.39 4.76
C VAL A 99 0.74 8.48 5.15
N VAL A 100 1.00 7.19 5.35
CA VAL A 100 -0.05 6.20 5.67
C VAL A 100 0.44 5.16 6.67
N THR A 101 -0.49 4.50 7.36
CA THR A 101 -0.22 3.25 8.10
C THR A 101 -0.83 2.02 7.42
N SER A 102 -1.72 2.22 6.46
CA SER A 102 -2.33 1.14 5.69
C SER A 102 -2.98 1.62 4.40
N PHE A 103 -3.23 0.71 3.45
CA PHE A 103 -4.10 0.95 2.30
C PHE A 103 -4.98 -0.27 2.00
N VAL A 104 -6.01 -0.12 1.16
CA VAL A 104 -6.95 -1.21 0.81
C VAL A 104 -7.07 -1.44 -0.69
N GLU A 105 -6.82 -2.68 -1.12
CA GLU A 105 -7.11 -3.19 -2.46
C GLU A 105 -8.00 -4.43 -2.36
N GLY A 106 -9.22 -4.24 -1.82
CA GLY A 106 -10.12 -5.30 -1.40
C GLY A 106 -9.62 -6.15 -0.22
N ILE A 107 -8.39 -5.92 0.25
CA ILE A 107 -7.81 -6.41 1.50
C ILE A 107 -6.88 -5.31 2.02
N THR A 108 -6.77 -5.18 3.34
CA THR A 108 -5.87 -4.20 3.96
C THR A 108 -4.44 -4.69 3.87
N ALA A 109 -3.54 -3.83 3.38
CA ALA A 109 -2.10 -4.00 3.44
C ALA A 109 -1.50 -2.98 4.42
N ARG A 110 -0.53 -3.40 5.22
CA ARG A 110 0.15 -2.57 6.22
C ARG A 110 1.52 -3.13 6.58
N ARG A 111 2.33 -2.38 7.31
CA ARG A 111 3.52 -2.94 7.96
C ARG A 111 3.12 -3.81 9.17
N PRO A 112 3.89 -4.87 9.51
CA PRO A 112 3.62 -5.72 10.67
C PRO A 112 3.69 -4.97 12.01
N ASP A 113 4.52 -3.94 12.07
CA ASP A 113 4.75 -3.08 13.24
C ASP A 113 3.79 -1.88 13.32
N ASP A 114 2.81 -1.79 12.41
CA ASP A 114 1.90 -0.65 12.25
C ASP A 114 2.62 0.71 12.08
N ALA A 115 3.92 0.71 11.74
CA ALA A 115 4.66 1.94 11.50
C ALA A 115 4.20 2.63 10.21
N VAL A 116 4.45 3.93 10.15
CA VAL A 116 4.20 4.74 8.96
C VAL A 116 5.07 4.26 7.81
N PHE A 117 4.49 4.28 6.61
CA PHE A 117 5.19 4.19 5.34
C PHE A 117 4.58 5.18 4.35
N PHE A 118 5.15 5.26 3.16
CA PHE A 118 4.84 6.31 2.21
C PHE A 118 4.30 5.73 0.90
N ILE A 119 3.34 6.43 0.30
CA ILE A 119 2.84 6.15 -1.06
C ILE A 119 3.22 7.33 -1.96
N LEU A 120 3.91 7.07 -3.06
CA LEU A 120 4.34 8.11 -3.98
C LEU A 120 3.14 8.74 -4.70
N GLY A 121 3.22 10.06 -4.91
CA GLY A 121 2.20 10.82 -5.62
C GLY A 121 2.73 11.98 -6.43
N LEU A 122 1.87 12.42 -7.35
CA LEU A 122 2.04 13.62 -8.17
C LEU A 122 1.04 14.67 -7.73
N ARG A 123 1.54 15.87 -7.46
CA ARG A 123 0.79 17.02 -6.96
C ARG A 123 0.42 17.97 -8.10
N VAL A 124 -0.82 18.44 -8.09
CA VAL A 124 -1.36 19.47 -8.99
C VAL A 124 -2.11 20.49 -8.14
N GLY A 125 -1.50 21.65 -7.88
CA GLY A 125 -2.03 22.62 -6.92
C GLY A 125 -2.02 22.03 -5.51
N ASP A 126 -3.13 22.04 -4.80
CA ASP A 126 -3.24 21.44 -3.45
C ASP A 126 -3.86 20.04 -3.45
N GLU A 127 -4.00 19.45 -4.64
CA GLU A 127 -4.50 18.08 -4.84
C GLU A 127 -3.37 17.17 -5.31
N PHE A 128 -3.50 15.85 -5.13
CA PHE A 128 -2.55 14.87 -5.64
C PHE A 128 -3.22 13.58 -6.12
N VAL A 129 -2.52 12.85 -6.98
CA VAL A 129 -2.83 11.45 -7.34
C VAL A 129 -1.70 10.54 -6.86
N ILE A 130 -2.01 9.28 -6.56
CA ILE A 130 -0.97 8.30 -6.21
C ILE A 130 -0.44 7.59 -7.45
N LEU A 131 0.84 7.23 -7.43
CA LEU A 131 1.45 6.37 -8.44
C LEU A 131 1.12 4.90 -8.14
N THR A 132 0.72 4.16 -9.16
CA THR A 132 0.39 2.74 -9.04
C THR A 132 1.04 1.92 -10.15
N THR A 133 1.30 0.65 -9.87
CA THR A 133 1.81 -0.39 -10.79
C THR A 133 0.85 -1.57 -10.88
N ALA A 134 1.13 -2.53 -11.76
CA ALA A 134 0.37 -3.76 -11.92
C ALA A 134 0.58 -4.72 -10.73
N ALA A 135 -0.45 -4.88 -9.89
CA ALA A 135 -0.41 -5.77 -8.73
C ALA A 135 -0.20 -7.24 -9.09
N LYS A 136 -0.54 -7.66 -10.32
CA LYS A 136 -0.34 -9.05 -10.79
C LYS A 136 1.12 -9.50 -10.73
N ARG A 137 2.06 -8.55 -10.80
CA ARG A 137 3.51 -8.78 -10.69
C ARG A 137 4.03 -8.76 -9.25
N SER A 138 3.20 -8.35 -8.29
CA SER A 138 3.61 -8.18 -6.90
C SER A 138 3.65 -9.52 -6.16
N ALA A 139 4.67 -9.71 -5.32
CA ALA A 139 4.73 -10.81 -4.36
C ALA A 139 3.60 -10.75 -3.32
N LEU A 140 3.17 -9.54 -2.92
CA LEU A 140 2.16 -9.34 -1.88
C LEU A 140 0.73 -9.57 -2.39
N LEU A 141 0.39 -8.93 -3.52
CA LEU A 141 -1.00 -8.90 -4.03
C LEU A 141 -1.20 -9.74 -5.30
N GLY A 142 -0.15 -10.34 -5.86
CA GLY A 142 -0.16 -10.97 -7.17
C GLY A 142 -1.17 -12.09 -7.32
N GLU A 143 -1.22 -13.02 -6.37
CA GLU A 143 -2.16 -14.15 -6.41
C GLU A 143 -3.62 -13.66 -6.42
N ARG A 144 -3.96 -12.76 -5.50
CA ARG A 144 -5.30 -12.14 -5.42
C ARG A 144 -5.64 -11.33 -6.67
N ALA A 145 -4.66 -10.62 -7.23
CA ALA A 145 -4.85 -9.81 -8.43
C ALA A 145 -5.04 -10.67 -9.69
N ARG A 146 -4.42 -11.85 -9.76
CA ARG A 146 -4.61 -12.81 -10.86
C ARG A 146 -5.98 -13.49 -10.81
N ALA A 147 -6.51 -13.73 -9.60
CA ALA A 147 -7.83 -14.33 -9.41
C ALA A 147 -9.02 -13.39 -9.74
N LYS A 148 -8.76 -12.10 -10.02
CA LYS A 148 -9.79 -11.14 -10.40
C LYS A 148 -9.70 -10.83 -11.89
N GLU A 149 -10.83 -10.90 -12.57
CA GLU A 149 -10.99 -10.41 -13.94
C GLU A 149 -11.56 -8.99 -13.97
N GLY A 150 -11.28 -8.22 -15.03
CA GLY A 150 -11.81 -6.87 -15.26
C GLY A 150 -10.82 -5.70 -15.10
N TRP A 151 -11.21 -4.54 -15.64
CA TRP A 151 -10.41 -3.32 -15.63
C TRP A 151 -10.34 -2.69 -14.23
N GLY A 152 -9.13 -2.32 -13.78
CA GLY A 152 -8.91 -1.71 -12.45
C GLY A 152 -8.78 -2.70 -11.28
N ALA A 153 -8.99 -3.99 -11.52
CA ALA A 153 -8.59 -5.05 -10.60
C ALA A 153 -7.07 -5.30 -10.73
N GLY A 154 -6.34 -5.18 -9.63
CA GLY A 154 -4.91 -5.50 -9.62
C GLY A 154 -4.01 -4.31 -9.93
N ARG A 155 -4.26 -3.16 -9.29
CA ARG A 155 -3.28 -2.06 -9.18
C ARG A 155 -2.74 -2.02 -7.75
N TYR A 156 -1.47 -1.65 -7.62
CA TYR A 156 -0.76 -1.61 -6.35
C TYR A 156 -0.03 -0.26 -6.24
N PRO A 157 -0.20 0.54 -5.18
CA PRO A 157 0.53 1.80 -5.04
C PRO A 157 2.03 1.58 -4.98
N ILE A 158 2.80 2.51 -5.53
CA ILE A 158 4.25 2.54 -5.32
C ILE A 158 4.52 2.99 -3.89
N VAL A 159 5.15 2.12 -3.11
CA VAL A 159 5.41 2.34 -1.68
C VAL A 159 6.89 2.61 -1.43
N ALA A 160 7.20 3.36 -0.38
CA ALA A 160 8.56 3.72 0.01
C ALA A 160 8.74 3.80 1.54
N ASP A 161 9.99 3.66 1.98
CA ASP A 161 10.43 4.10 3.30
C ASP A 161 10.63 5.62 3.35
N GLY A 162 11.02 6.15 4.52
CA GLY A 162 11.17 7.59 4.70
C GLY A 162 12.31 8.23 3.91
N ALA A 163 13.42 7.51 3.72
CA ALA A 163 14.57 8.03 2.98
C ALA A 163 14.25 8.14 1.48
N ARG A 164 13.66 7.09 0.90
CA ARG A 164 13.23 7.07 -0.51
C ARG A 164 12.06 8.03 -0.76
N ALA A 165 11.17 8.22 0.22
CA ALA A 165 10.12 9.23 0.15
C ALA A 165 10.68 10.66 0.09
N ALA A 166 11.70 10.96 0.89
CA ALA A 166 12.38 12.25 0.84
C ALA A 166 13.09 12.45 -0.51
N ALA A 167 13.84 11.45 -0.96
CA ALA A 167 14.52 11.47 -2.27
C ALA A 167 13.55 11.71 -3.43
N TRP A 168 12.34 11.13 -3.38
CA TRP A 168 11.29 11.37 -4.37
C TRP A 168 10.80 12.82 -4.39
N ALA A 169 10.52 13.39 -3.22
CA ALA A 169 10.09 14.79 -3.13
C ALA A 169 11.16 15.73 -3.71
N THR A 170 12.44 15.47 -3.44
CA THR A 170 13.57 16.36 -3.79
C THR A 170 14.33 15.99 -5.06
N ALA A 171 13.91 14.97 -5.82
CA ALA A 171 14.63 14.51 -7.01
C ALA A 171 14.93 15.64 -8.01
N ASP A 172 16.14 15.72 -8.56
CA ASP A 172 16.49 16.81 -9.47
C ASP A 172 16.03 16.51 -10.91
N GLY A 173 14.95 17.17 -11.33
CA GLY A 173 14.37 17.00 -12.67
C GLY A 173 13.58 15.70 -12.89
N PRO A 174 12.99 15.54 -14.09
CA PRO A 174 12.13 14.41 -14.44
C PRO A 174 12.90 13.09 -14.63
N GLU A 175 14.16 13.13 -15.09
CA GLU A 175 14.97 11.92 -15.31
C GLU A 175 15.35 11.24 -13.99
N ALA A 176 15.73 12.02 -12.98
CA ALA A 176 16.00 11.50 -11.63
C ALA A 176 14.72 10.93 -11.00
N ALA A 177 13.60 11.65 -11.13
CA ALA A 177 12.30 11.20 -10.67
C ALA A 177 11.89 9.88 -11.34
N HIS A 178 12.10 9.74 -12.65
CA HIS A 178 11.78 8.53 -13.41
C HIS A 178 12.62 7.33 -12.98
N ARG A 179 13.94 7.50 -12.82
CA ARG A 179 14.83 6.43 -12.31
C ARG A 179 14.39 5.95 -10.94
N LEU A 180 14.11 6.88 -10.02
CA LEU A 180 13.68 6.52 -8.67
C LEU A 180 12.33 5.79 -8.66
N VAL A 181 11.38 6.16 -9.54
CA VAL A 181 10.12 5.42 -9.67
C VAL A 181 10.34 4.00 -10.18
N ALA A 182 11.28 3.79 -11.11
CA ALA A 182 11.60 2.44 -11.59
C ALA A 182 12.22 1.56 -10.49
N GLU A 183 13.13 2.12 -9.70
CA GLU A 183 13.71 1.43 -8.53
C GLU A 183 12.64 1.09 -7.48
N LEU A 184 11.77 2.06 -7.16
CA LEU A 184 10.69 1.87 -6.19
C LEU A 184 9.59 0.94 -6.69
N ASP A 185 9.33 0.88 -8.00
CA ASP A 185 8.44 -0.12 -8.59
C ASP A 185 8.99 -1.53 -8.36
N ALA A 186 10.27 -1.76 -8.66
CA ALA A 186 10.91 -3.05 -8.40
C ALA A 186 10.83 -3.46 -6.92
N SER A 187 11.17 -2.53 -6.01
CA SER A 187 11.05 -2.69 -4.55
C SER A 187 9.62 -2.99 -4.07
N THR A 188 8.65 -2.27 -4.63
CA THR A 188 7.22 -2.46 -4.35
C THR A 188 6.79 -3.85 -4.78
N LEU A 189 7.16 -4.28 -5.98
CA LEU A 189 6.79 -5.58 -6.53
C LEU A 189 7.41 -6.74 -5.75
N SER A 190 8.63 -6.60 -5.25
CA SER A 190 9.29 -7.58 -4.38
C SER A 190 8.82 -7.54 -2.92
N ASN A 191 8.01 -6.55 -2.54
CA ASN A 191 7.55 -6.31 -1.17
C ASN A 191 8.71 -6.09 -0.17
N GLU A 192 9.74 -5.32 -0.56
CA GLU A 192 10.92 -5.05 0.26
C GLU A 192 10.57 -4.41 1.63
N LEU A 193 9.50 -3.60 1.69
CA LEU A 193 8.99 -3.02 2.94
C LEU A 193 8.34 -4.04 3.89
N GLY A 194 8.22 -5.30 3.49
CA GLY A 194 7.66 -6.36 4.33
C GLY A 194 6.20 -6.14 4.69
N LEU A 195 5.41 -5.54 3.80
CA LEU A 195 3.98 -5.34 4.05
C LEU A 195 3.27 -6.69 4.17
N VAL A 196 2.22 -6.73 4.99
CA VAL A 196 1.39 -7.91 5.25
C VAL A 196 -0.07 -7.63 4.92
N LEU A 197 -0.76 -8.69 4.51
CA LEU A 197 -2.21 -8.64 4.24
C LEU A 197 -3.00 -9.03 5.48
N GLY A 198 -4.12 -8.34 5.72
CA GLY A 198 -5.12 -8.79 6.67
C GLY A 198 -5.75 -7.67 7.50
N ALA A 199 -6.85 -7.98 8.16
CA ALA A 199 -7.49 -7.04 9.08
C ALA A 199 -6.51 -6.65 10.19
N ASN A 200 -6.58 -5.39 10.64
CA ASN A 200 -5.92 -5.03 11.88
C ASN A 200 -6.59 -5.87 12.98
N ARG A 201 -5.90 -6.90 13.49
CA ARG A 201 -6.34 -7.54 14.72
C ARG A 201 -6.30 -6.39 15.69
N LYS A 202 -7.47 -5.91 16.13
CA LYS A 202 -7.52 -4.97 17.24
C LYS A 202 -6.72 -5.65 18.35
N ARG A 203 -5.44 -5.31 18.49
CA ARG A 203 -4.80 -5.35 19.80
C ARG A 203 -5.67 -4.37 20.55
N SER A 204 -6.68 -4.88 21.23
CA SER A 204 -7.21 -4.22 22.40
C SER A 204 -5.99 -4.10 23.29
N LEU A 205 -5.25 -2.99 23.13
CA LEU A 205 -4.29 -2.56 24.12
C LEU A 205 -5.10 -2.60 25.41
N PRO A 206 -4.73 -3.44 26.40
CA PRO A 206 -5.42 -3.41 27.67
C PRO A 206 -5.36 -1.97 28.12
N SER A 207 -6.52 -1.33 28.25
CA SER A 207 -6.57 0.08 28.66
C SER A 207 -5.79 0.17 29.96
N PRO A 208 -4.66 0.90 30.00
CA PRO A 208 -3.91 1.07 31.23
C PRO A 208 -4.77 1.96 32.13
N GLY A 209 -5.59 1.34 32.99
CA GLY A 209 -6.43 2.07 33.94
C GLY A 209 -7.81 1.49 34.25
N GLN A 210 -8.32 0.48 33.56
CA GLN A 210 -9.60 -0.16 33.94
C GLN A 210 -9.39 -1.51 34.62
N LYS A 211 -8.78 -1.51 35.80
CA LYS A 211 -9.18 -2.45 36.85
C LYS A 211 -10.30 -1.77 37.63
N THR A 212 -11.50 -1.74 37.07
CA THR A 212 -12.66 -1.38 37.89
C THR A 212 -12.83 -2.48 38.93
N LEU A 213 -12.88 -2.07 40.19
CA LEU A 213 -13.16 -2.87 41.38
C LEU A 213 -14.53 -3.58 41.35
N GLY A 214 -15.21 -3.59 40.21
CA GLY A 214 -16.57 -4.10 40.01
C GLY A 214 -16.68 -5.58 39.68
N THR A 215 -15.57 -6.33 39.56
CA THR A 215 -15.59 -7.79 39.41
C THR A 215 -15.56 -8.56 40.73
N PHE A 216 -15.58 -7.88 41.89
CA PHE A 216 -15.56 -8.55 43.20
C PHE A 216 -16.94 -8.72 43.86
N PHE A 217 -17.96 -7.97 43.43
CA PHE A 217 -19.33 -8.16 43.91
C PHE A 217 -20.23 -8.53 42.74
N GLY A 218 -20.73 -9.77 42.78
CA GLY A 218 -21.52 -10.39 41.72
C GLY A 218 -22.68 -9.49 41.25
N SER A 219 -22.80 -9.36 39.94
CA SER A 219 -24.00 -8.78 39.33
C SER A 219 -25.13 -9.83 39.35
N PRO A 220 -26.34 -9.47 39.80
CA PRO A 220 -27.48 -10.37 39.86
C PRO A 220 -28.04 -10.68 38.47
N ALA A 221 -28.73 -11.81 38.39
CA ALA A 221 -29.30 -12.42 37.19
C ALA A 221 -30.14 -11.44 36.34
N LYS A 222 -29.86 -11.44 35.03
CA LYS A 222 -30.59 -10.67 34.02
C LYS A 222 -31.94 -11.33 33.74
N LYS A 223 -33.02 -10.60 33.99
CA LYS A 223 -34.41 -10.97 33.71
C LYS A 223 -34.64 -11.02 32.18
N GLU A 224 -35.08 -12.17 31.67
CA GLU A 224 -35.56 -12.35 30.30
C GLU A 224 -36.69 -11.37 29.97
N LYS A 225 -36.60 -10.68 28.83
CA LYS A 225 -37.69 -9.89 28.28
C LYS A 225 -38.20 -10.59 27.02
N ARG A 226 -39.45 -11.04 27.11
CA ARG A 226 -40.22 -11.74 26.08
C ARG A 226 -40.34 -10.94 24.78
N ALA A 227 -40.38 -11.70 23.69
CA ALA A 227 -40.78 -11.29 22.35
C ALA A 227 -42.21 -10.72 22.35
N GLY A 228 -42.38 -9.64 21.59
CA GLY A 228 -43.69 -9.12 21.18
C GLY A 228 -43.72 -9.07 19.67
N ASP A 229 -44.55 -9.93 19.09
CA ASP A 229 -45.01 -9.92 17.71
C ASP A 229 -45.72 -8.59 17.41
N ASP A 230 -45.44 -8.00 16.25
CA ASP A 230 -46.45 -7.18 15.58
C ASP A 230 -46.39 -7.39 14.07
N ALA A 231 -47.48 -7.99 13.56
CA ALA A 231 -47.73 -8.31 12.18
C ALA A 231 -48.87 -7.41 11.70
N GLY A 232 -48.64 -6.60 10.65
CA GLY A 232 -49.73 -5.75 10.17
C GLY A 232 -49.48 -4.90 8.93
N ARG A 233 -49.69 -5.52 7.76
CA ARG A 233 -50.53 -5.02 6.64
C ARG A 233 -50.27 -3.62 6.00
N ARG A 234 -49.98 -3.65 4.68
CA ARG A 234 -50.78 -3.09 3.53
C ARG A 234 -49.82 -2.91 2.34
N LEU A 235 -49.88 -3.73 1.27
CA LEU A 235 -50.79 -3.69 0.11
C LEU A 235 -50.97 -2.30 -0.53
N GLY A 236 -50.38 -2.14 -1.72
CA GLY A 236 -50.61 -1.05 -2.66
C GLY A 236 -49.78 -1.23 -3.95
N GLY A 237 -50.37 -1.88 -4.96
CA GLY A 237 -49.88 -1.87 -6.36
C GLY A 237 -50.21 -0.55 -7.04
N SER A 238 -49.42 -0.07 -8.01
CA SER A 238 -49.56 -0.22 -9.48
C SER A 238 -49.11 1.13 -10.11
N PRO A 239 -49.00 1.32 -11.43
CA PRO A 239 -48.64 0.45 -12.54
C PRO A 239 -47.45 1.02 -13.36
N ARG A 240 -47.15 0.33 -14.47
CA ARG A 240 -46.24 0.69 -15.56
C ARG A 240 -46.65 1.99 -16.28
N GLU A 241 -45.67 2.77 -16.69
CA GLU A 241 -45.75 3.57 -17.91
C GLU A 241 -44.46 3.38 -18.73
N ASP A 242 -44.67 2.91 -19.94
CA ASP A 242 -43.73 2.85 -21.05
C ASP A 242 -43.54 4.27 -21.59
N ASP A 243 -42.28 4.67 -21.84
CA ASP A 243 -42.01 5.74 -22.82
C ASP A 243 -40.72 5.40 -23.58
N ASP A 244 -40.97 4.82 -24.75
CA ASP A 244 -40.06 4.60 -25.85
C ASP A 244 -40.12 5.83 -26.76
N ALA A 245 -39.05 6.62 -26.82
CA ALA A 245 -38.90 7.67 -27.83
C ALA A 245 -37.43 7.82 -28.22
N GLY A 246 -37.13 7.33 -29.42
CA GLY A 246 -35.79 7.27 -29.97
C GLY A 246 -35.13 8.63 -30.22
N ARG A 247 -33.80 8.59 -30.20
CA ARG A 247 -32.96 9.44 -31.06
C ARG A 247 -31.67 8.71 -31.42
N ARG A 248 -31.71 8.03 -32.55
CA ARG A 248 -30.53 7.76 -33.38
C ARG A 248 -30.09 9.07 -34.00
N LEU A 249 -28.84 9.48 -33.81
CA LEU A 249 -28.01 10.16 -34.83
C LEU A 249 -26.55 10.21 -34.36
N GLY A 250 -25.64 9.64 -35.15
CA GLY A 250 -24.29 10.18 -35.32
C GLY A 250 -23.12 9.38 -34.75
N GLY A 251 -22.29 8.83 -35.65
CA GLY A 251 -20.83 8.95 -35.53
C GLY A 251 -20.00 7.69 -35.25
N SER A 252 -19.60 6.99 -36.32
CA SER A 252 -18.32 6.25 -36.45
C SER A 252 -17.10 7.18 -36.22
N PRO A 253 -15.84 6.71 -36.01
CA PRO A 253 -15.30 5.42 -36.49
C PRO A 253 -14.44 4.62 -35.50
N ARG A 254 -14.24 3.37 -35.90
CA ARG A 254 -13.42 2.30 -35.31
C ARG A 254 -11.94 2.72 -35.17
N GLU A 255 -11.39 2.55 -33.97
CA GLU A 255 -9.95 2.59 -33.67
C GLU A 255 -9.33 1.18 -33.69
N ASP A 256 -9.63 0.40 -34.71
CA ASP A 256 -8.91 -0.85 -34.99
C ASP A 256 -7.66 -0.50 -35.80
N GLY A 257 -6.50 -0.35 -35.14
CA GLY A 257 -5.24 -0.16 -35.89
C GLY A 257 -3.98 0.29 -35.14
N ARG A 258 -4.01 0.49 -33.81
CA ARG A 258 -2.83 0.96 -33.07
C ARG A 258 -2.00 -0.15 -32.39
N ALA A 259 -2.48 -1.40 -32.38
CA ALA A 259 -1.86 -2.50 -31.66
C ALA A 259 -0.70 -3.20 -32.40
N GLU A 260 -0.44 -2.91 -33.68
CA GLU A 260 0.52 -3.68 -34.49
C GLU A 260 1.85 -2.95 -34.81
N ARG A 261 2.05 -1.72 -34.33
CA ARG A 261 3.27 -0.92 -34.64
C ARG A 261 4.34 -0.88 -33.55
N LEU A 262 4.19 -1.62 -32.45
CA LEU A 262 5.19 -1.66 -31.36
C LEU A 262 6.05 -2.93 -31.33
N ALA A 263 5.82 -3.91 -32.23
CA ALA A 263 6.55 -5.18 -32.23
C ALA A 263 7.80 -5.22 -33.16
N ALA A 264 8.16 -4.12 -33.82
CA ALA A 264 9.21 -4.11 -34.86
C ALA A 264 10.49 -3.31 -34.51
N ALA A 265 10.60 -2.72 -33.32
CA ALA A 265 11.74 -1.85 -32.97
C ALA A 265 12.85 -2.54 -32.14
N GLU A 266 12.70 -3.82 -31.78
CA GLU A 266 13.56 -4.51 -30.79
C GLU A 266 14.60 -5.48 -31.39
N ARG A 267 15.00 -5.34 -32.66
CA ARG A 267 15.95 -6.29 -33.30
C ARG A 267 17.15 -5.70 -34.05
N ARG A 268 17.57 -4.46 -33.80
CA ARG A 268 18.86 -3.95 -34.34
C ARG A 268 19.56 -2.98 -33.40
N ALA A 269 20.10 -3.51 -32.31
CA ALA A 269 21.18 -2.87 -31.56
C ALA A 269 21.99 -3.93 -30.79
N SER A 270 22.56 -4.88 -31.52
CA SER A 270 23.51 -5.86 -30.99
C SER A 270 24.73 -5.91 -31.91
N SER A 271 25.72 -5.07 -31.65
CA SER A 271 27.13 -5.31 -32.02
C SER A 271 28.00 -4.17 -31.47
N GLY A 272 28.80 -4.48 -30.45
CA GLY A 272 29.78 -3.55 -29.89
C GLY A 272 30.35 -4.05 -28.57
N ALA A 273 31.29 -4.98 -28.65
CA ALA A 273 32.04 -5.55 -27.54
C ALA A 273 33.09 -4.59 -26.96
N ALA A 274 33.39 -4.69 -25.66
CA ALA A 274 34.75 -4.77 -25.11
C ALA A 274 34.76 -4.97 -23.58
N SER A 275 35.70 -5.79 -23.14
CA SER A 275 35.92 -6.32 -21.79
C SER A 275 36.67 -5.37 -20.84
N SER A 276 36.43 -5.54 -19.54
CA SER A 276 37.39 -5.57 -18.40
C SER A 276 36.55 -5.72 -17.13
N GLY A 277 36.76 -6.67 -16.22
CA GLY A 277 38.01 -7.06 -15.57
C GLY A 277 37.99 -6.43 -14.17
N GLY A 278 37.51 -7.15 -13.16
CA GLY A 278 37.38 -6.63 -11.80
C GLY A 278 36.94 -7.69 -10.80
N GLU A 279 37.92 -8.44 -10.28
CA GLU A 279 37.80 -9.35 -9.15
C GLU A 279 37.37 -8.61 -7.88
N ALA A 280 36.39 -9.15 -7.16
CA ALA A 280 36.11 -8.76 -5.78
C ALA A 280 35.82 -10.01 -4.94
N SER A 281 36.70 -10.20 -3.97
CA SER A 281 36.85 -11.34 -3.07
C SER A 281 35.59 -11.70 -2.28
N SER A 282 35.29 -13.00 -2.31
CA SER A 282 34.35 -13.69 -1.44
C SER A 282 34.83 -13.66 0.02
N ALA A 283 34.03 -13.10 0.92
CA ALA A 283 34.13 -13.35 2.35
C ALA A 283 32.93 -14.22 2.77
N SER A 284 33.14 -15.53 2.72
CA SER A 284 32.22 -16.55 3.22
C SER A 284 32.29 -16.58 4.75
N ALA A 285 31.44 -15.83 5.43
CA ALA A 285 31.19 -16.02 6.86
C ALA A 285 30.03 -17.01 7.03
N ALA A 286 30.38 -18.29 7.18
CA ALA A 286 29.47 -19.35 7.55
C ALA A 286 28.89 -19.08 8.96
N SER A 287 27.60 -18.78 9.02
CA SER A 287 26.76 -19.06 10.19
C SER A 287 25.43 -19.61 9.69
N SER A 288 25.40 -20.92 9.45
CA SER A 288 24.18 -21.67 9.17
C SER A 288 23.32 -21.69 10.44
N SER A 289 22.62 -20.59 10.66
CA SER A 289 21.54 -20.51 11.64
C SER A 289 20.35 -21.24 11.02
N ASP A 290 20.18 -22.52 11.39
CA ASP A 290 18.97 -23.27 11.09
C ASP A 290 17.78 -22.39 11.54
N SER A 291 16.98 -21.93 10.59
CA SER A 291 15.79 -21.12 10.84
C SER A 291 14.60 -21.79 10.17
N VAL A 292 13.43 -21.71 10.81
CA VAL A 292 12.20 -22.31 10.31
C VAL A 292 11.18 -21.22 9.98
N ALA A 293 10.69 -21.23 8.74
CA ALA A 293 9.64 -20.32 8.30
C ALA A 293 8.28 -20.76 8.87
N CYS A 294 7.54 -19.83 9.47
CA CYS A 294 6.19 -20.11 9.94
C CYS A 294 5.24 -20.36 8.75
N PRO A 295 4.48 -21.48 8.72
CA PRO A 295 3.56 -21.76 7.62
C PRO A 295 2.37 -20.79 7.55
N ARG A 296 2.09 -20.04 8.63
CA ARG A 296 0.99 -19.07 8.66
C ARG A 296 1.37 -17.67 8.23
N CYS A 297 2.56 -17.20 8.58
CA CYS A 297 2.95 -15.81 8.39
C CYS A 297 4.36 -15.61 7.85
N THR A 298 5.02 -16.69 7.42
CA THR A 298 6.34 -16.74 6.76
C THR A 298 7.51 -16.13 7.54
N LEU A 299 7.30 -15.67 8.79
CA LEU A 299 8.38 -15.20 9.66
C LEU A 299 9.39 -16.33 9.91
N LEU A 300 10.68 -16.03 9.79
CA LEU A 300 11.76 -16.93 10.19
C LEU A 300 11.88 -16.95 11.72
N ASN A 301 11.82 -18.14 12.30
CA ASN A 301 11.98 -18.38 13.74
C ASN A 301 13.28 -19.16 13.97
N ALA A 302 13.82 -19.06 15.18
CA ALA A 302 14.97 -19.86 15.60
C ALA A 302 14.66 -21.36 15.46
N ALA A 303 15.65 -22.17 15.06
CA ALA A 303 15.51 -23.62 15.07
C ALA A 303 15.08 -24.13 16.45
N GLY A 304 14.09 -25.02 16.45
CA GLY A 304 13.54 -25.61 17.68
C GLY A 304 12.40 -24.81 18.34
N ALA A 305 12.04 -23.64 17.81
CA ALA A 305 10.83 -22.94 18.27
C ALA A 305 9.59 -23.82 18.01
N ALA A 306 8.79 -24.08 19.06
CA ALA A 306 7.53 -24.82 18.94
C ALA A 306 6.40 -23.96 18.38
N THR A 307 6.46 -22.65 18.60
CA THR A 307 5.47 -21.67 18.14
C THR A 307 6.16 -20.47 17.48
N CYS A 308 5.46 -19.84 16.54
CA CYS A 308 5.95 -18.66 15.84
C CYS A 308 5.88 -17.41 16.73
N LEU A 309 6.99 -16.67 16.81
CA LEU A 309 7.08 -15.42 17.60
C LEU A 309 6.10 -14.33 17.18
N ALA A 310 5.66 -14.31 15.92
CA ALA A 310 4.72 -13.30 15.42
C ALA A 310 3.24 -13.66 15.63
N CYS A 311 2.89 -14.94 15.59
CA CYS A 311 1.48 -15.34 15.51
C CYS A 311 1.06 -16.45 16.48
N ASP A 312 1.99 -16.95 17.30
CA ASP A 312 1.85 -18.10 18.20
C ASP A 312 1.37 -19.39 17.48
N GLY A 313 1.46 -19.42 16.16
CA GLY A 313 1.09 -20.57 15.35
C GLY A 313 2.09 -21.71 15.53
N PRO A 314 1.64 -22.98 15.52
CA PRO A 314 2.54 -24.12 15.65
C PRO A 314 3.53 -24.15 14.49
N LEU A 315 4.79 -24.42 14.81
CA LEU A 315 5.85 -24.65 13.83
C LEU A 315 6.03 -26.15 13.61
N PRO A 316 6.42 -26.59 12.39
CA PRO A 316 6.66 -28.00 12.12
C PRO A 316 7.78 -28.50 13.03
N ALA A 317 7.49 -29.52 13.84
CA ALA A 317 8.50 -30.17 14.68
C ALA A 317 9.61 -30.72 13.78
N ARG A 318 10.86 -30.39 14.09
CA ARG A 318 12.01 -30.95 13.37
C ARG A 318 12.00 -32.46 13.60
N ALA A 319 11.94 -33.24 12.53
CA ALA A 319 12.14 -34.69 12.63
C ALA A 319 13.52 -34.92 13.30
N PRO A 320 13.64 -35.84 14.27
CA PRO A 320 14.93 -36.16 14.87
C PRO A 320 15.88 -36.55 13.74
N GLN A 321 17.01 -35.86 13.65
CA GLN A 321 18.04 -36.24 12.70
C GLN A 321 18.48 -37.66 13.06
N GLY A 322 18.31 -38.59 12.13
CA GLY A 322 18.60 -40.01 12.34
C GLY A 322 20.00 -40.18 12.91
N GLY A 323 20.08 -40.64 14.15
CA GLY A 323 21.35 -41.05 14.74
C GLY A 323 21.95 -42.14 13.87
N VAL A 324 23.22 -41.96 13.52
CA VAL A 324 24.02 -43.00 12.87
C VAL A 324 24.03 -44.20 13.83
N ILE A 325 23.38 -45.29 13.43
CA ILE A 325 23.49 -46.56 14.13
C ILE A 325 24.87 -47.11 13.75
N ASP A 326 25.81 -47.05 14.68
CA ASP A 326 27.11 -47.67 14.55
C ASP A 326 26.93 -49.19 14.70
N LEU A 327 27.12 -49.93 13.60
CA LEU A 327 27.13 -51.38 13.57
C LEU A 327 28.60 -51.84 13.61
N THR A 328 29.13 -51.96 14.82
CA THR A 328 30.37 -52.69 15.10
C THR A 328 30.10 -53.91 15.98
#